data_AF-A0A945Y340-F1
#
_entry.id   AF-A0A945Y340-F1
#
_cell.length_a   1.000
_cell.length_b   1.000
_cell.length_c   1.000
_cell.angle_alpha   90.00
_cell.angle_beta   90.00
_cell.angle_gamma   90.00
#
_symmetry.space_group_name_H-M   'P 1'
#
loop_
_entity.id
_entity.type
_entity.pdbx_description
1 polymer ?
#
loop_
_entity_poly.entity_id
_entity_poly.type
_entity_poly.pdbx_seq_one_letter_code
_entity_poly.pdbx_strand_id
1 'polypeptide(L)'
;YVGNTYQDELNFFKNWIGDRLIWIDNNIGGNCYEILGCTDPLACNYDPLANTNDGSCNYNSSSYDTLASNISINWNGLILTTSGDYSVALYNSVGCDSIANLSFIFNPVSAISDFNNDQKTLIKVVDVLGRDNFPYKKTTLFYIYDDGTVERKIIIE
;
A
#
# COMPACT_ATOMS: atom_id res chain seq x y z
N TYR A 1 -9.52 -58.49 45.14
CA TYR A 1 -8.82 -58.32 46.42
C TYR A 1 -7.36 -58.10 46.09
N VAL A 2 -6.79 -56.97 46.45
CA VAL A 2 -5.52 -56.46 45.90
C VAL A 2 -4.32 -56.75 46.82
N GLY A 3 -4.58 -57.10 48.07
CA GLY A 3 -3.58 -57.51 49.05
C GLY A 3 -4.15 -57.51 50.47
N ASN A 4 -3.39 -58.03 51.44
CA ASN A 4 -3.79 -58.03 52.85
C ASN A 4 -3.15 -56.89 53.65
N THR A 5 -2.17 -56.19 53.07
CA THR A 5 -1.45 -55.10 53.72
C THR A 5 -1.52 -53.82 52.89
N TYR A 6 -1.35 -52.69 53.56
CA TYR A 6 -1.23 -51.38 52.89
C TYR A 6 -0.11 -51.36 51.84
N GLN A 7 0.99 -52.09 52.09
CA GLN A 7 2.11 -52.13 51.14
C GLN A 7 1.76 -52.88 49.86
N ASP A 8 0.95 -53.94 49.94
CA ASP A 8 0.49 -54.70 48.78
C ASP A 8 -0.44 -53.85 47.92
N GLU A 9 -1.37 -53.13 48.55
CA GLU A 9 -2.25 -52.18 47.86
C GLU A 9 -1.44 -51.07 47.20
N LEU A 10 -0.45 -50.50 47.91
CA LEU A 10 0.42 -49.45 47.36
C LEU A 10 1.23 -49.94 46.15
N ASN A 11 1.79 -51.15 46.23
CA ASN A 11 2.57 -51.74 45.13
C ASN A 11 1.70 -52.04 43.92
N PHE A 12 0.49 -52.57 44.15
CA PHE A 12 -0.48 -52.76 43.07
C PHE A 12 -0.82 -51.44 42.38
N PHE A 13 -1.12 -50.39 43.14
CA PHE A 13 -1.43 -49.09 42.54
C PHE A 13 -0.26 -48.52 41.75
N LYS A 14 0.97 -48.63 42.27
CA LYS A 14 2.18 -48.19 41.55
C LYS A 14 2.36 -48.93 40.22
N ASN A 15 2.26 -50.26 40.24
CA ASN A 15 2.43 -51.07 39.04
C ASN A 15 1.30 -50.82 38.04
N TRP A 16 0.06 -50.79 38.52
CA TRP A 16 -1.12 -50.53 37.68
C TRP A 16 -1.06 -49.15 37.01
N ILE A 17 -0.61 -48.12 37.74
CA ILE A 17 -0.37 -46.79 37.16
C ILE A 17 0.77 -46.86 36.14
N GLY A 18 1.89 -47.51 36.48
CA GLY A 18 3.05 -47.65 35.58
C GLY A 18 2.72 -48.32 34.26
N ASP A 19 2.05 -49.48 34.31
CA ASP A 19 1.63 -50.23 33.12
C ASP A 19 0.65 -49.41 32.25
N ARG A 20 -0.24 -48.66 32.90
CA ARG A 20 -1.19 -47.80 32.20
C ARG A 20 -0.51 -46.60 31.53
N LEU A 21 0.53 -46.02 32.13
CA LEU A 21 1.32 -44.96 31.51
C LEU A 21 2.05 -45.49 30.27
N ILE A 22 2.69 -46.65 30.36
CA ILE A 22 3.36 -47.30 29.21
C ILE A 22 2.37 -47.57 28.09
N TRP A 23 1.14 -48.01 28.42
CA TRP A 23 0.10 -48.22 27.42
C TRP A 23 -0.30 -46.91 26.72
N ILE A 24 -0.45 -45.82 27.47
CA ILE A 24 -0.80 -44.50 26.93
C ILE A 24 0.27 -44.02 25.95
N ASP A 25 1.55 -44.08 26.33
CA ASP A 25 2.67 -43.62 25.49
C ASP A 25 2.74 -44.36 24.14
N ASN A 26 2.37 -45.65 24.14
CA ASN A 26 2.44 -46.48 22.94
C ASN A 26 1.18 -46.44 22.06
N ASN A 27 0.03 -45.97 22.57
CA ASN A 27 -1.27 -46.12 21.88
C ASN A 27 -2.03 -44.80 21.67
N ILE A 28 -1.67 -43.72 22.36
CA ILE A 28 -2.23 -42.39 22.12
C ILE A 28 -1.18 -41.59 21.35
N GLY A 29 -1.32 -41.55 20.03
CA GLY A 29 -0.50 -40.73 19.12
C GLY A 29 -0.80 -39.25 19.29
N GLY A 30 -0.35 -38.67 20.40
CA GLY A 30 -0.21 -37.25 20.61
C GLY A 30 1.27 -36.99 20.84
N ASN A 31 1.90 -36.25 19.93
CA ASN A 31 3.26 -35.78 20.18
C ASN A 31 3.14 -34.68 21.24
N CYS A 32 3.18 -35.03 22.53
CA CYS A 32 3.30 -34.10 23.65
C CYS A 32 4.70 -33.45 23.69
N TYR A 33 5.33 -33.33 22.53
CA TYR A 33 6.58 -32.64 22.37
C TYR A 33 6.26 -31.18 22.12
N GLU A 34 6.71 -30.32 23.01
CA GLU A 34 6.57 -28.87 22.88
C GLU A 34 7.43 -28.41 21.70
N ILE A 35 6.78 -27.82 20.70
CA ILE A 35 7.41 -27.05 19.63
C ILE A 35 7.45 -25.61 20.14
N LEU A 36 8.56 -25.28 20.77
CA LEU A 36 8.83 -23.96 21.33
C LEU A 36 9.09 -22.95 20.21
N GLY A 37 8.46 -21.77 20.29
CA GLY A 37 8.70 -20.64 19.39
C GLY A 37 7.74 -19.49 19.64
N CYS A 38 7.88 -18.39 18.91
CA CYS A 38 6.92 -17.31 19.00
C CYS A 38 5.63 -17.72 18.29
N THR A 39 4.72 -18.25 19.08
CA THR A 39 3.37 -18.59 18.64
C THR A 39 2.52 -17.34 18.38
N ASP A 40 3.12 -16.14 18.37
CA ASP A 40 2.43 -14.86 18.22
C ASP A 40 2.56 -14.35 16.77
N PRO A 41 1.47 -14.42 15.98
CA PRO A 41 1.35 -13.89 14.61
C PRO A 41 1.73 -12.42 14.43
N LEU A 42 1.77 -11.69 15.54
CA LEU A 42 1.98 -10.25 15.61
C LEU A 42 3.39 -9.91 16.01
N ALA A 43 4.11 -10.91 16.49
CA ALA A 43 5.51 -10.77 16.50
C ALA A 43 5.96 -10.74 15.06
N CYS A 44 6.84 -9.81 14.79
CA CYS A 44 7.60 -9.77 13.58
C CYS A 44 8.28 -11.14 13.29
N ASN A 45 8.44 -11.98 14.33
CA ASN A 45 8.95 -13.35 14.35
C ASN A 45 7.89 -14.46 14.63
N TYR A 46 6.66 -14.34 14.14
CA TYR A 46 5.68 -15.42 14.21
C TYR A 46 6.14 -16.75 13.58
N ASP A 47 5.91 -17.87 14.28
CA ASP A 47 6.04 -19.23 13.76
C ASP A 47 4.69 -19.99 13.75
N PRO A 48 4.15 -20.37 12.57
CA PRO A 48 2.91 -21.12 12.46
C PRO A 48 3.01 -22.60 12.87
N LEU A 49 4.22 -23.15 13.08
CA LEU A 49 4.44 -24.53 13.53
C LEU A 49 4.72 -24.61 15.03
N ALA A 50 5.05 -23.50 15.68
CA ALA A 50 5.20 -23.43 17.13
C ALA A 50 3.85 -23.70 17.82
N ASN A 51 3.87 -24.54 18.84
CA ASN A 51 2.68 -24.89 19.64
C ASN A 51 2.79 -24.45 21.12
N THR A 52 3.97 -23.99 21.54
CA THR A 52 4.21 -23.48 22.89
C THR A 52 5.02 -22.20 22.82
N ASN A 53 4.49 -21.11 23.39
CA ASN A 53 5.19 -19.84 23.47
C ASN A 53 6.39 -19.94 24.42
N ASP A 54 7.58 -19.64 23.93
CA ASP A 54 8.82 -19.61 24.72
C ASP A 54 9.18 -18.19 25.22
N GLY A 55 8.35 -17.19 24.91
CA GLY A 55 8.53 -15.79 25.32
C GLY A 55 9.40 -14.96 24.37
N SER A 56 9.70 -15.48 23.18
CA SER A 56 10.62 -14.85 22.21
C SER A 56 10.00 -13.77 21.30
N CYS A 57 8.72 -13.40 21.45
CA CYS A 57 8.00 -12.52 20.53
C CYS A 57 8.46 -11.05 20.53
N ASN A 58 8.68 -10.48 19.33
CA ASN A 58 9.19 -9.12 19.08
C ASN A 58 8.18 -8.25 18.30
N TYR A 59 7.98 -7.01 18.73
CA TYR A 59 6.79 -6.20 18.40
C TYR A 59 7.06 -4.76 17.88
N ASN A 60 8.22 -4.54 17.23
CA ASN A 60 8.57 -3.37 16.42
C ASN A 60 8.45 -1.92 16.99
N SER A 61 9.03 -0.96 16.25
CA SER A 61 8.83 0.49 16.39
C SER A 61 7.93 1.03 15.27
N SER A 62 7.04 1.99 15.53
CA SER A 62 6.05 2.48 14.55
C SER A 62 6.26 3.94 14.18
N SER A 63 5.97 4.33 12.94
CA SER A 63 6.05 5.72 12.45
C SER A 63 4.73 6.18 11.82
N TYR A 64 4.45 7.49 11.87
CA TYR A 64 3.20 8.11 11.42
C TYR A 64 3.50 9.40 10.65
N ASP A 65 2.82 9.60 9.52
CA ASP A 65 2.95 10.80 8.68
C ASP A 65 1.61 11.23 8.05
N THR A 66 1.51 12.47 7.57
CA THR A 66 0.31 13.02 6.88
C THR A 66 0.69 13.85 5.67
N LEU A 67 0.08 13.56 4.52
CA LEU A 67 0.42 14.18 3.23
C LEU A 67 -0.84 14.61 2.47
N ALA A 68 -0.84 15.84 1.95
CA ALA A 68 -1.87 16.33 1.03
C ALA A 68 -1.30 16.56 -0.38
N SER A 69 -1.97 16.07 -1.41
CA SER A 69 -1.55 16.19 -2.80
C SER A 69 -2.73 16.49 -3.72
N ASN A 70 -2.49 17.24 -4.79
CA ASN A 70 -3.43 17.48 -5.89
C ASN A 70 -3.17 16.59 -7.12
N ILE A 71 -2.14 15.74 -7.05
CA ILE A 71 -1.78 14.74 -8.05
C ILE A 71 -1.63 13.36 -7.41
N SER A 72 -1.79 12.30 -8.19
CA SER A 72 -1.65 10.93 -7.71
C SER A 72 -0.21 10.64 -7.30
N ILE A 73 -0.01 9.92 -6.19
CA ILE A 73 1.32 9.56 -5.68
C ILE A 73 1.52 8.04 -5.67
N ASN A 74 2.76 7.58 -5.73
CA ASN A 74 3.10 6.17 -5.52
C ASN A 74 3.66 6.00 -4.10
N TRP A 75 2.93 5.27 -3.26
CA TRP A 75 3.32 4.96 -1.89
C TRP A 75 3.53 3.45 -1.73
N ASN A 76 4.78 3.04 -1.52
CA ASN A 76 5.18 1.64 -1.41
C ASN A 76 4.64 0.72 -2.54
N GLY A 77 4.62 1.22 -3.77
CA GLY A 77 4.11 0.48 -4.93
C GLY A 77 2.60 0.64 -5.17
N LEU A 78 1.87 1.30 -4.28
CA LEU A 78 0.44 1.60 -4.44
C LEU A 78 0.24 3.01 -5.00
N ILE A 79 -0.48 3.12 -6.11
CA ILE A 79 -0.84 4.43 -6.66
C ILE A 79 -2.06 4.96 -5.90
N LEU A 80 -1.86 6.04 -5.15
CA LEU A 80 -2.89 6.68 -4.35
C LEU A 80 -3.55 7.82 -5.16
N THR A 81 -4.82 7.64 -5.47
CA THR A 81 -5.68 8.62 -6.19
C THR A 81 -6.90 9.02 -5.36
N THR A 82 -6.95 8.63 -4.10
CA THR A 82 -8.06 8.83 -3.19
C THR A 82 -7.50 9.08 -1.79
N SER A 83 -8.10 9.99 -1.03
CA SER A 83 -7.74 10.20 0.37
C SER A 83 -7.97 8.95 1.21
N GLY A 84 -7.12 8.68 2.20
CA GLY A 84 -7.25 7.52 3.11
C GLY A 84 -6.01 7.27 3.96
N ASP A 85 -6.12 6.34 4.91
CA ASP A 85 -5.01 5.87 5.74
C ASP A 85 -4.43 4.56 5.21
N TYR A 86 -3.11 4.46 5.18
CA TYR A 86 -2.38 3.33 4.63
C TYR A 86 -1.32 2.88 5.61
N SER A 87 -1.22 1.57 5.82
CA SER A 87 -0.16 0.95 6.61
C SER A 87 0.56 -0.10 5.81
N VAL A 88 1.86 -0.15 6.02
CA VAL A 88 2.68 -1.24 5.52
C VAL A 88 3.54 -1.72 6.68
N ALA A 89 3.44 -3.01 6.95
CA ALA A 89 4.46 -3.68 7.72
C ALA A 89 5.70 -3.67 6.83
N LEU A 90 6.65 -2.82 7.22
CA LEU A 90 7.96 -2.83 6.64
C LEU A 90 8.62 -4.05 7.22
N TYR A 91 8.69 -5.07 6.40
CA TYR A 91 9.47 -6.22 6.71
C TYR A 91 10.90 -5.86 6.34
N ASN A 92 11.74 -5.70 7.35
CA ASN A 92 13.16 -5.84 7.09
C ASN A 92 13.47 -7.33 7.00
N SER A 93 14.75 -7.61 6.86
CA SER A 93 15.22 -8.98 6.86
C SER A 93 14.99 -9.75 8.18
N VAL A 94 14.42 -9.16 9.25
CA VAL A 94 14.27 -9.74 10.61
C VAL A 94 12.80 -10.10 10.96
N GLY A 95 11.83 -9.66 10.16
CA GLY A 95 10.41 -9.74 10.51
C GLY A 95 9.76 -8.41 10.18
N CYS A 96 8.61 -8.07 10.77
CA CYS A 96 8.33 -6.64 10.82
C CYS A 96 9.49 -5.87 11.53
N ASP A 97 10.05 -4.94 10.79
CA ASP A 97 10.99 -3.95 11.29
C ASP A 97 10.22 -2.87 12.01
N SER A 98 9.19 -2.41 11.32
CA SER A 98 8.44 -1.25 11.63
C SER A 98 7.13 -1.30 10.88
N ILE A 99 6.16 -0.56 11.39
CA ILE A 99 4.92 -0.35 10.68
C ILE A 99 4.89 1.13 10.34
N ALA A 100 4.94 1.41 9.04
CA ALA A 100 4.84 2.76 8.52
C ALA A 100 3.36 3.08 8.25
N ASN A 101 2.86 4.16 8.84
CA ASN A 101 1.47 4.59 8.73
C ASN A 101 1.41 5.98 8.07
N LEU A 102 0.60 6.11 7.02
CA LEU A 102 0.43 7.34 6.26
C LEU A 102 -1.06 7.73 6.21
N SER A 103 -1.37 9.00 6.53
CA SER A 103 -2.68 9.61 6.25
C SER A 103 -2.60 10.51 5.01
N PHE A 104 -3.32 10.16 3.95
CA PHE A 104 -3.24 10.83 2.65
C PHE A 104 -4.51 11.62 2.32
N ILE A 105 -4.35 12.87 1.84
CA ILE A 105 -5.44 13.78 1.42
C ILE A 105 -5.26 14.12 -0.06
N PHE A 106 -6.20 13.69 -0.91
CA PHE A 106 -6.18 13.95 -2.34
C PHE A 106 -7.18 15.03 -2.74
N ASN A 107 -6.68 16.17 -3.25
CA ASN A 107 -7.47 17.32 -3.71
C ASN A 107 -7.17 17.61 -5.19
N PRO A 108 -7.72 16.81 -6.13
CA PRO A 108 -7.38 16.95 -7.54
C PRO A 108 -7.77 18.34 -8.05
N VAL A 109 -6.81 19.02 -8.67
CA VAL A 109 -7.12 20.18 -9.51
C VAL A 109 -7.49 19.65 -10.89
N SER A 110 -8.60 20.11 -11.46
CA SER A 110 -8.86 19.91 -12.88
C SER A 110 -7.74 20.57 -13.66
N ALA A 111 -6.80 19.78 -14.17
CA ALA A 111 -5.78 20.29 -15.07
C ALA A 111 -6.50 20.82 -16.32
N ILE A 112 -6.50 22.14 -16.50
CA ILE A 112 -6.66 22.71 -17.84
C ILE A 112 -5.35 22.37 -18.53
N SER A 113 -5.37 21.35 -19.38
CA SER A 113 -4.31 21.18 -20.35
C SER A 113 -4.39 22.38 -21.29
N ASP A 114 -3.48 23.33 -21.15
CA ASP A 114 -3.20 24.31 -22.20
C ASP A 114 -2.73 23.49 -23.40
N PHE A 115 -3.68 23.09 -24.26
CA PHE A 115 -3.38 22.55 -25.57
C PHE A 115 -2.77 23.71 -26.35
N ASN A 116 -1.45 23.88 -26.26
CA ASN A 116 -0.67 24.59 -27.26
C ASN A 116 -0.77 23.78 -28.55
N ASN A 117 -1.91 23.88 -29.22
CA ASN A 117 -2.04 23.41 -30.57
C ASN A 117 -1.26 24.40 -31.43
N ASP A 118 0.01 24.10 -31.72
CA ASP A 118 0.82 24.90 -32.64
C ASP A 118 0.20 24.97 -34.06
N GLN A 119 -0.85 24.17 -34.31
CA GLN A 119 -1.71 24.29 -35.48
C GLN A 119 -2.85 25.28 -35.23
N LYS A 120 -2.62 26.52 -35.66
CA LYS A 120 -3.66 27.55 -35.75
C LYS A 120 -4.22 27.63 -37.17
N THR A 121 -5.54 27.69 -37.28
CA THR A 121 -6.24 27.82 -38.56
C THR A 121 -6.60 29.27 -38.80
N LEU A 122 -6.29 29.80 -39.98
CA LEU A 122 -6.68 31.16 -40.35
C LEU A 122 -8.21 31.24 -40.47
N ILE A 123 -8.87 32.02 -39.62
CA ILE A 123 -10.31 32.27 -39.69
C ILE A 123 -10.60 33.42 -40.63
N LYS A 124 -9.88 34.54 -40.48
CA LYS A 124 -10.23 35.78 -41.19
C LYS A 124 -9.02 36.68 -41.44
N VAL A 125 -9.06 37.39 -42.56
CA VAL A 125 -8.16 38.52 -42.82
C VAL A 125 -9.02 39.78 -42.88
N VAL A 126 -8.61 40.83 -42.16
CA VAL A 126 -9.29 42.14 -42.15
C VAL A 126 -8.29 43.28 -42.20
N ASP A 127 -8.70 44.46 -42.68
CA ASP A 127 -7.91 45.68 -42.54
C ASP A 127 -8.05 46.28 -41.12
N VAL A 128 -7.35 47.40 -40.87
CA VAL A 128 -7.45 48.12 -39.58
C VAL A 128 -8.85 48.63 -39.24
N LEU A 129 -9.77 48.65 -40.20
CA LEU A 129 -11.18 49.05 -40.04
C LEU A 129 -12.12 47.83 -40.04
N GLY A 130 -11.61 46.60 -40.04
CA GLY A 130 -12.41 45.38 -39.99
C GLY A 130 -13.05 44.99 -41.33
N ARG A 131 -12.60 45.57 -42.45
CA ARG A 131 -13.15 45.30 -43.79
C ARG A 131 -12.41 44.15 -44.48
N ASP A 132 -13.18 43.38 -45.25
CA ASP A 132 -12.68 42.19 -45.97
C ASP A 132 -12.31 42.50 -47.43
N ASN A 133 -12.63 43.73 -47.89
CA ASN A 133 -12.35 44.21 -49.24
C ASN A 133 -11.15 45.15 -49.19
N PHE A 134 -9.97 44.63 -49.54
CA PHE A 134 -8.71 45.34 -49.35
C PHE A 134 -8.40 46.24 -50.55
N PRO A 135 -8.20 47.55 -50.34
CA PRO A 135 -7.69 48.41 -51.41
C PRO A 135 -6.26 47.96 -51.77
N TYR A 136 -6.03 47.72 -53.06
CA TYR A 136 -4.73 47.32 -53.62
C TYR A 136 -3.71 48.46 -53.50
N LYS A 137 -3.09 48.62 -52.31
CA LYS A 137 -1.73 49.14 -52.00
C LYS A 137 -1.57 49.52 -50.53
N LYS A 138 -0.40 49.22 -49.94
CA LYS A 138 0.08 49.68 -48.60
C LYS A 138 -0.93 49.57 -47.45
N THR A 139 -1.74 48.50 -47.42
CA THR A 139 -2.71 48.29 -46.34
C THR A 139 -2.16 47.30 -45.32
N THR A 140 -2.32 47.61 -44.05
CA THR A 140 -2.03 46.70 -42.93
C THR A 140 -3.18 45.71 -42.79
N LEU A 141 -2.85 44.43 -42.80
CA LEU A 141 -3.79 43.32 -42.67
C LEU A 141 -3.58 42.61 -41.33
N PHE A 142 -4.70 42.27 -40.69
CA PHE A 142 -4.76 41.41 -39.51
C PHE A 142 -5.28 40.03 -39.90
N TYR A 143 -4.49 39.01 -39.59
CA TYR A 143 -4.80 37.60 -39.76
C TYR A 143 -5.25 37.07 -38.40
N ILE A 144 -6.53 36.74 -38.30
CA ILE A 144 -7.18 36.26 -37.08
C ILE A 144 -7.27 34.74 -37.17
N TYR A 145 -6.77 34.06 -36.14
CA TYR A 145 -6.74 32.60 -36.05
C TYR A 145 -7.79 32.06 -35.06
N ASP A 146 -8.07 30.76 -35.14
CA ASP A 146 -9.04 30.04 -34.29
C ASP A 146 -8.62 29.89 -32.83
N ASP A 147 -7.33 29.94 -32.57
CA ASP A 147 -6.73 30.03 -31.23
C ASP A 147 -6.84 31.44 -30.61
N GLY A 148 -7.44 32.40 -31.31
CA GLY A 148 -7.57 33.79 -30.87
C GLY A 148 -6.30 34.64 -31.08
N THR A 149 -5.22 34.07 -31.62
CA THR A 149 -4.03 34.84 -31.96
C THR A 149 -4.29 35.73 -33.18
N VAL A 150 -3.57 36.86 -33.26
CA VAL A 150 -3.66 37.80 -34.38
C VAL A 150 -2.27 38.12 -34.88
N GLU A 151 -2.03 37.94 -36.19
CA GLU A 151 -0.81 38.37 -36.86
C GLU A 151 -1.05 39.60 -37.71
N ARG A 152 -0.08 40.52 -37.72
CA ARG A 152 -0.12 41.73 -38.55
C ARG A 152 0.86 41.62 -39.70
N LYS A 153 0.38 41.74 -40.95
CA LYS A 153 1.23 41.79 -42.15
C LYS A 153 0.99 43.07 -42.94
N ILE A 154 2.05 43.60 -43.55
CA ILE A 154 2.00 44.79 -44.40
C ILE A 154 2.37 44.34 -45.80
N ILE A 155 1.47 44.54 -46.78
CA ILE A 155 1.76 44.29 -48.18
C ILE A 155 2.40 45.54 -48.77
N ILE A 156 3.68 45.43 -49.14
CA ILE A 156 4.43 46.47 -49.82
C ILE A 156 4.66 45.98 -51.26
N GLU A 157 3.80 46.39 -52.18
CA GLU A 157 4.11 46.44 -53.62
C GLU A 157 4.34 47.89 -54.03
#